data_AF-A0A497LT65-F1
#
_entry.id   AF-A0A497LT65-F1
#
_cell.length_a   1.000
_cell.length_b   1.000
_cell.length_c   1.000
_cell.angle_alpha   90.00
_cell.angle_beta   90.00
_cell.angle_gamma   90.00
#
_symmetry.space_group_name_H-M   'P 1'
#
loop_
_entity.id
_entity.type
_entity.pdbx_description
1 polymer ?
#
loop_
_entity_poly.entity_id
_entity_poly.type
_entity_poly.pdbx_seq_one_letter_code
_entity_poly.pdbx_strand_id
1 'polypeptide(L)'
;MERAKEIAWSWIDENKGRLIEVCDKIWRYAELGLLEYKSSKLLADLLRENGFKVEMGVAGMPTAFVATWGEGKPVIGIMGEFDALPGLSQKPVPYREPLEEGAPGHGCGHNIHGTSGAAGAIALKVAMEQLGLKGTVKFFGTPAEENYNGKVYMVREGLFKDVDIVLSHHPSQLNTAGLSSCNAITSVKFHFYGKSSHAAGSPEMGRSALDAVELMNIGVNYL
;
A
#
# COMPACT_ATOMS: atom_id res chain seq x y z
N MET A 1 5.62 28.47 11.54
CA MET A 1 5.76 27.01 11.39
C MET A 1 4.92 26.27 12.41
N GLU A 2 4.95 26.66 13.69
CA GLU A 2 4.07 26.12 14.74
C GLU A 2 2.59 26.24 14.39
N ARG A 3 2.14 27.43 13.96
CA ARG A 3 0.75 27.67 13.56
C ARG A 3 0.21 26.74 12.45
N ALA A 4 1.04 26.38 11.47
CA ALA A 4 0.61 25.45 10.42
C ALA A 4 0.40 24.02 10.97
N LYS A 5 1.27 23.59 11.89
CA LYS A 5 1.16 22.30 12.57
C LYS A 5 -0.08 22.28 13.47
N GLU A 6 -0.33 23.34 14.23
CA GLU A 6 -1.50 23.47 15.09
C GLU A 6 -2.81 23.37 14.31
N ILE A 7 -2.91 24.06 13.16
CA ILE A 7 -4.09 23.97 12.29
C ILE A 7 -4.28 22.54 11.77
N ALA A 8 -3.21 21.91 11.29
CA ALA A 8 -3.26 20.54 10.80
C ALA A 8 -3.69 19.56 11.90
N TRP A 9 -3.14 19.67 13.11
CA TRP A 9 -3.51 18.84 14.25
C TRP A 9 -4.95 19.05 14.70
N SER A 10 -5.40 20.31 14.80
CA SER A 10 -6.79 20.63 15.15
C SER A 10 -7.76 19.97 14.18
N TRP A 11 -7.50 20.05 12.87
CA TRP A 11 -8.34 19.40 11.87
C TRP A 11 -8.38 17.88 12.04
N ILE A 12 -7.23 17.25 12.30
CA ILE A 12 -7.16 15.79 12.54
C ILE A 12 -7.97 15.41 13.78
N ASP A 13 -7.81 16.15 14.88
CA ASP A 13 -8.51 15.86 16.14
C ASP A 13 -10.03 16.04 16.00
N GLU A 14 -10.47 17.10 15.32
CA GLU A 14 -11.89 17.35 15.02
C GLU A 14 -12.51 16.28 14.11
N ASN A 15 -11.72 15.68 13.21
CA ASN A 15 -12.18 14.68 12.26
C ASN A 15 -11.85 13.23 12.67
N LYS A 16 -11.28 13.04 13.86
CA LYS A 16 -10.78 11.74 14.34
C LYS A 16 -11.79 10.61 14.22
N GLY A 17 -13.06 10.86 14.58
CA GLY A 17 -14.11 9.84 14.50
C GLY A 17 -14.32 9.31 13.08
N ARG A 18 -14.38 10.21 12.09
CA ARG A 18 -14.52 9.85 10.68
C ARG A 18 -13.27 9.13 10.14
N LEU A 19 -12.08 9.59 10.54
CA LEU A 19 -10.84 8.95 10.13
C LEU A 19 -10.74 7.51 10.67
N ILE A 20 -11.09 7.29 11.95
CA ILE A 20 -11.16 5.94 12.52
C ILE A 20 -12.20 5.10 11.78
N GLU A 21 -13.37 5.65 11.46
CA GLU A 21 -14.40 4.92 10.70
C GLU A 21 -13.89 4.47 9.32
N VAL A 22 -13.16 5.33 8.61
CA VAL A 22 -12.54 4.99 7.32
C VAL A 22 -11.51 3.86 7.49
N CYS A 23 -10.63 3.99 8.49
CA CYS A 23 -9.63 2.96 8.82
C CYS A 23 -10.29 1.60 9.11
N ASP A 24 -11.35 1.60 9.93
CA ASP A 24 -12.09 0.40 10.31
C ASP A 24 -12.86 -0.22 9.14
N LYS A 25 -13.38 0.61 8.22
CA LYS A 25 -14.01 0.13 6.99
C LYS A 25 -12.99 -0.58 6.11
N ILE A 26 -11.82 0.01 5.90
CA ILE A 26 -10.74 -0.61 5.12
C ILE A 26 -10.29 -1.92 5.79
N TRP A 27 -10.11 -1.92 7.13
CA TRP A 27 -9.81 -3.14 7.90
C TRP A 27 -10.78 -4.28 7.59
N ARG A 28 -12.09 -3.96 7.55
CA ARG A 28 -13.15 -4.94 7.25
C ARG A 28 -13.25 -5.33 5.78
N TYR A 29 -12.83 -4.47 4.85
CA TYR A 29 -12.83 -4.81 3.44
C TYR A 29 -11.77 -5.83 3.11
N ALA A 30 -10.56 -5.68 3.68
CA ALA A 30 -9.45 -6.63 3.57
C ALA A 30 -9.24 -7.13 2.12
N GLU A 31 -9.26 -6.23 1.15
CA GLU A 31 -9.17 -6.59 -0.26
C GLU A 31 -7.71 -6.83 -0.66
N LEU A 32 -7.46 -7.92 -1.41
CA LEU A 32 -6.11 -8.27 -1.89
C LEU A 32 -5.60 -7.30 -2.96
N GLY A 33 -4.28 -7.31 -3.15
CA GLY A 33 -3.60 -6.58 -4.21
C GLY A 33 -4.30 -6.67 -5.58
N LEU A 34 -4.55 -5.51 -6.20
CA LEU A 34 -5.27 -5.30 -7.48
C LEU A 34 -6.78 -5.56 -7.44
N LEU A 35 -7.35 -5.86 -6.28
CA LEU A 35 -8.78 -6.10 -6.06
C LEU A 35 -9.39 -5.13 -5.03
N GLU A 36 -8.67 -4.07 -4.66
CA GLU A 36 -9.00 -3.13 -3.58
C GLU A 36 -10.05 -2.07 -3.97
N TYR A 37 -11.11 -2.49 -4.65
CA TYR A 37 -12.12 -1.59 -5.21
C TYR A 37 -12.84 -0.75 -4.15
N LYS A 38 -13.18 -1.33 -3.00
CA LYS A 38 -13.90 -0.62 -1.93
C LYS A 38 -12.95 0.28 -1.17
N SER A 39 -11.76 -0.20 -0.82
CA SER A 39 -10.77 0.58 -0.06
C SER A 39 -10.27 1.77 -0.87
N SER A 40 -9.91 1.55 -2.13
CA SER A 40 -9.50 2.60 -3.06
C SER A 40 -10.59 3.66 -3.25
N LYS A 41 -11.83 3.22 -3.53
CA LYS A 41 -12.97 4.13 -3.68
C LYS A 41 -13.22 4.95 -2.42
N LEU A 42 -13.17 4.33 -1.24
CA LEU A 42 -13.42 5.00 0.03
C LEU A 42 -12.42 6.13 0.29
N LEU A 43 -11.12 5.89 0.06
CA LEU A 43 -10.09 6.91 0.21
C LEU A 43 -10.21 8.02 -0.85
N ALA A 44 -10.49 7.63 -2.10
CA ALA A 44 -10.73 8.57 -3.18
C ALA A 44 -11.93 9.49 -2.88
N ASP A 45 -13.02 8.95 -2.36
CA ASP A 45 -14.20 9.73 -1.98
C ASP A 45 -13.90 10.67 -0.81
N LEU A 46 -13.19 10.18 0.23
CA LEU A 46 -12.74 11.03 1.33
C LEU A 46 -11.96 12.25 0.83
N LEU A 47 -11.06 12.06 -0.14
CA LEU A 47 -10.28 13.16 -0.73
C LEU A 47 -11.14 14.08 -1.60
N ARG A 48 -12.07 13.54 -2.40
CA ARG A 48 -13.03 14.35 -3.18
C ARG A 48 -13.88 15.25 -2.27
N GLU A 49 -14.40 14.67 -1.20
CA GLU A 49 -15.21 15.38 -0.20
C GLU A 49 -14.44 16.52 0.48
N ASN A 50 -13.10 16.44 0.50
CA ASN A 50 -12.20 17.47 1.02
C ASN A 50 -11.61 18.38 -0.06
N GLY A 51 -12.17 18.36 -1.28
CA GLY A 51 -11.87 19.32 -2.34
C GLY A 51 -10.72 18.91 -3.25
N PHE A 52 -10.23 17.67 -3.20
CA PHE A 52 -9.24 17.18 -4.15
C PHE A 52 -9.91 16.75 -5.47
N LYS A 53 -9.26 17.05 -6.59
CA LYS A 53 -9.58 16.44 -7.88
C LYS A 53 -8.97 15.05 -7.94
N VAL A 54 -9.79 14.02 -8.03
CA VAL A 54 -9.33 12.62 -8.02
C VAL A 54 -9.47 11.96 -9.39
N GLU A 55 -8.35 11.43 -9.88
CA GLU A 55 -8.24 10.61 -11.08
C GLU A 55 -8.03 9.14 -10.67
N MET A 56 -9.03 8.29 -10.96
CA MET A 56 -8.99 6.84 -10.70
C MET A 56 -8.43 6.09 -11.91
N GLY A 57 -8.01 4.85 -11.71
CA GLY A 57 -7.64 3.96 -12.81
C GLY A 57 -6.27 4.30 -13.42
N VAL A 58 -5.43 5.03 -12.69
CA VAL A 58 -4.14 5.49 -13.21
C VAL A 58 -3.18 4.32 -13.41
N ALA A 59 -2.22 4.50 -14.32
CA ALA A 59 -1.25 3.46 -14.67
C ALA A 59 -1.85 2.10 -15.08
N GLY A 60 -3.07 2.12 -15.64
CA GLY A 60 -3.78 0.91 -16.07
C GLY A 60 -4.30 0.04 -14.93
N MET A 61 -4.26 0.53 -13.68
CA MET A 61 -4.73 -0.19 -12.49
C MET A 61 -6.03 0.45 -11.98
N PRO A 62 -7.19 -0.23 -12.07
CA PRO A 62 -8.49 0.34 -11.67
C PRO A 62 -8.56 0.89 -10.24
N THR A 63 -7.77 0.30 -9.34
CA THR A 63 -7.72 0.67 -7.91
C THR A 63 -6.62 1.67 -7.58
N ALA A 64 -5.74 2.03 -8.52
CA ALA A 64 -4.79 3.12 -8.32
C ALA A 64 -5.45 4.47 -8.59
N PHE A 65 -5.06 5.51 -7.84
CA PHE A 65 -5.57 6.86 -8.08
C PHE A 65 -4.57 7.95 -7.68
N VAL A 66 -4.75 9.13 -8.27
CA VAL A 66 -4.06 10.36 -7.87
C VAL A 66 -5.11 11.41 -7.51
N ALA A 67 -5.01 11.96 -6.31
CA ALA A 67 -5.80 13.10 -5.85
C ALA A 67 -4.93 14.35 -5.85
N THR A 68 -5.37 15.44 -6.47
CA THR A 68 -4.62 16.69 -6.55
C THR A 68 -5.43 17.85 -6.00
N TRP A 69 -4.80 18.69 -5.19
CA TRP A 69 -5.34 19.98 -4.74
C TRP A 69 -4.29 21.08 -4.91
N GLY A 70 -4.75 22.30 -5.20
CA GLY A 70 -3.90 23.47 -5.37
C GLY A 70 -3.18 23.52 -6.71
N GLU A 71 -2.29 24.49 -6.86
CA GLU A 71 -1.58 24.80 -8.10
C GLU A 71 -0.20 25.42 -7.82
N GLY A 72 0.70 25.31 -8.81
CA GLY A 72 2.04 25.87 -8.74
C GLY A 72 3.02 24.98 -7.99
N LYS A 73 3.99 25.61 -7.32
CA LYS A 73 5.12 24.96 -6.66
C LYS A 73 5.20 25.41 -5.19
N PRO A 74 5.70 24.56 -4.29
CA PRO A 74 6.15 23.18 -4.54
C PRO A 74 4.97 22.20 -4.72
N VAL A 75 5.23 21.10 -5.41
CA VAL A 75 4.37 19.92 -5.51
C VAL A 75 4.80 18.92 -4.44
N ILE A 76 3.96 18.74 -3.43
CA ILE A 76 4.18 17.83 -2.30
C ILE A 76 3.29 16.60 -2.49
N GLY A 77 3.93 15.45 -2.67
CA GLY A 77 3.31 14.13 -2.73
C GLY A 77 3.19 13.49 -1.35
N ILE A 78 2.07 12.83 -1.09
CA ILE A 78 1.85 11.95 0.06
C ILE A 78 1.33 10.61 -0.47
N MET A 79 1.78 9.50 0.10
CA MET A 79 1.36 8.17 -0.32
C MET A 79 0.45 7.51 0.70
N GLY A 80 -0.36 6.58 0.22
CA GLY A 80 -1.11 5.68 1.08
C GLY A 80 -1.50 4.39 0.33
N GLU A 81 -1.35 3.28 1.04
CA GLU A 81 -1.67 1.93 0.58
C GLU A 81 -2.93 1.41 1.25
N PHE A 82 -3.49 0.31 0.74
CA PHE A 82 -4.76 -0.21 1.25
C PHE A 82 -5.02 -1.67 0.88
N ASP A 83 -4.01 -2.40 0.40
CA ASP A 83 -4.10 -3.84 0.13
C ASP A 83 -3.94 -4.68 1.41
N ALA A 84 -4.61 -5.83 1.41
CA ALA A 84 -4.55 -6.83 2.47
C ALA A 84 -3.71 -8.04 2.02
N LEU A 85 -3.34 -8.86 3.01
CA LEU A 85 -2.54 -10.06 2.82
C LEU A 85 -3.41 -11.33 2.82
N PRO A 86 -3.06 -12.34 2.01
CA PRO A 86 -3.81 -13.60 1.97
C PRO A 86 -3.66 -14.38 3.28
N GLY A 87 -4.76 -14.95 3.78
CA GLY A 87 -4.75 -15.82 4.95
C GLY A 87 -4.49 -15.13 6.29
N LEU A 88 -4.50 -13.78 6.34
CA LEU A 88 -4.24 -13.00 7.55
C LEU A 88 -5.50 -12.33 8.15
N SER A 89 -6.69 -12.90 7.91
CA SER A 89 -7.90 -12.46 8.59
C SER A 89 -7.71 -12.43 10.10
N GLN A 90 -8.12 -11.33 10.73
CA GLN A 90 -7.80 -11.04 12.11
C GLN A 90 -8.82 -10.08 12.70
N LYS A 91 -9.23 -10.34 13.95
CA LYS A 91 -9.99 -9.38 14.76
C LYS A 91 -9.05 -8.29 15.29
N PRO A 92 -9.53 -7.07 15.59
CA PRO A 92 -8.69 -5.97 16.07
C PRO A 92 -8.27 -6.16 17.54
N VAL A 93 -7.52 -7.22 17.81
CA VAL A 93 -7.00 -7.63 19.12
C VAL A 93 -5.50 -7.94 18.99
N PRO A 94 -4.70 -7.79 20.05
CA PRO A 94 -3.23 -7.94 19.99
C PRO A 94 -2.74 -9.41 20.00
N TYR A 95 -3.64 -10.37 19.80
CA TYR A 95 -3.33 -11.80 19.76
C TYR A 95 -4.01 -12.44 18.56
N ARG A 96 -3.49 -13.58 18.08
CA ARG A 96 -4.05 -14.27 16.92
C ARG A 96 -5.48 -14.70 17.23
N GLU A 97 -6.42 -14.12 16.51
CA GLU A 97 -7.85 -14.45 16.59
C GLU A 97 -8.49 -14.14 15.23
N PRO A 98 -8.47 -15.10 14.29
CA PRO A 98 -9.02 -14.89 12.96
C PRO A 98 -10.50 -14.52 13.02
N LEU A 99 -10.90 -13.53 12.23
CA LEU A 99 -12.32 -13.22 12.07
C LEU A 99 -13.01 -14.29 11.23
N GLU A 100 -12.32 -14.75 10.19
CA GLU A 100 -12.69 -15.85 9.31
C GLU A 100 -11.41 -16.60 8.90
N GLU A 101 -11.27 -17.87 9.26
CA GLU A 101 -10.03 -18.62 9.03
C GLU A 101 -9.68 -18.69 7.53
N GLY A 102 -8.44 -18.35 7.17
CA GLY A 102 -7.95 -18.38 5.79
C GLY A 102 -8.39 -17.20 4.91
N ALA A 103 -9.29 -16.34 5.37
CA ALA A 103 -9.64 -15.12 4.65
C ALA A 103 -8.50 -14.08 4.70
N PRO A 104 -8.50 -13.06 3.82
CA PRO A 104 -7.50 -11.99 3.86
C PRO A 104 -7.62 -11.09 5.10
N GLY A 105 -6.55 -10.35 5.41
CA GLY A 105 -6.57 -9.32 6.44
C GLY A 105 -5.35 -8.39 6.42
N HIS A 106 -5.45 -7.27 7.14
CA HIS A 106 -4.42 -6.23 7.15
C HIS A 106 -3.32 -6.51 8.19
N GLY A 107 -2.50 -7.54 7.93
CA GLY A 107 -1.34 -7.85 8.77
C GLY A 107 -0.24 -6.78 8.74
N CYS A 108 -0.13 -6.04 7.64
CA CYS A 108 0.89 -4.98 7.45
C CYS A 108 0.38 -3.57 7.83
N GLY A 109 -0.89 -3.44 8.23
CA GLY A 109 -1.45 -2.16 8.67
C GLY A 109 -1.80 -1.18 7.54
N HIS A 110 -1.93 -1.62 6.29
CA HIS A 110 -2.23 -0.72 5.16
C HIS A 110 -3.58 0.01 5.32
N ASN A 111 -4.53 -0.53 6.08
CA ASN A 111 -5.73 0.21 6.49
C ASN A 111 -5.41 1.52 7.23
N ILE A 112 -4.37 1.51 8.08
CA ILE A 112 -3.87 2.69 8.77
C ILE A 112 -3.09 3.57 7.79
N HIS A 113 -2.19 2.98 6.99
CA HIS A 113 -1.36 3.73 6.04
C HIS A 113 -2.21 4.59 5.08
N GLY A 114 -3.15 3.98 4.36
CA GLY A 114 -4.02 4.70 3.42
C GLY A 114 -4.80 5.82 4.08
N THR A 115 -5.39 5.53 5.25
CA THR A 115 -6.23 6.50 5.99
C THR A 115 -5.41 7.66 6.54
N SER A 116 -4.29 7.39 7.20
CA SER A 116 -3.47 8.42 7.85
C SER A 116 -2.66 9.23 6.83
N GLY A 117 -2.25 8.65 5.70
CA GLY A 117 -1.71 9.39 4.56
C GLY A 117 -2.75 10.36 3.97
N ALA A 118 -3.99 9.90 3.74
CA ALA A 118 -5.06 10.76 3.24
C ALA A 118 -5.40 11.88 4.25
N ALA A 119 -5.46 11.56 5.54
CA ALA A 119 -5.64 12.56 6.60
C ALA A 119 -4.53 13.61 6.59
N GLY A 120 -3.27 13.20 6.44
CA GLY A 120 -2.13 14.11 6.34
C GLY A 120 -2.21 15.04 5.13
N ALA A 121 -2.65 14.53 3.97
CA ALA A 121 -2.85 15.34 2.77
C ALA A 121 -3.94 16.41 2.96
N ILE A 122 -5.07 16.02 3.57
CA ILE A 122 -6.17 16.94 3.84
C ILE A 122 -5.77 17.98 4.88
N ALA A 123 -5.13 17.55 5.98
CA ALA A 123 -4.68 18.45 7.04
C ALA A 123 -3.65 19.49 6.53
N LEU A 124 -2.71 19.05 5.67
CA LEU A 124 -1.76 19.94 5.00
C LEU A 124 -2.51 20.97 4.13
N LYS A 125 -3.47 20.50 3.31
CA LYS A 125 -4.31 21.36 2.48
C LYS A 125 -5.04 22.41 3.31
N VAL A 126 -5.67 22.02 4.42
CA VAL A 126 -6.39 22.93 5.32
C VAL A 126 -5.46 23.99 5.90
N ALA A 127 -4.27 23.59 6.37
CA ALA A 127 -3.28 24.52 6.89
C ALA A 127 -2.79 25.51 5.79
N MET A 128 -2.61 25.03 4.56
CA MET A 128 -2.23 25.88 3.44
C MET A 128 -3.31 26.90 3.09
N GLU A 129 -4.58 26.50 3.04
CA GLU A 129 -5.71 27.41 2.78
C GLU A 129 -5.82 28.50 3.84
N GLN A 130 -5.82 28.12 5.12
CA GLN A 130 -5.99 29.09 6.22
C GLN A 130 -4.84 30.10 6.32
N LEU A 131 -3.64 29.71 5.88
CA LEU A 131 -2.45 30.57 5.91
C LEU A 131 -2.17 31.27 4.57
N GLY A 132 -2.99 31.03 3.54
CA GLY A 132 -2.76 31.58 2.19
C GLY A 132 -1.47 31.09 1.53
N LEU A 133 -1.02 29.88 1.87
CA LEU A 133 0.18 29.27 1.29
C LEU A 133 -0.14 28.70 -0.10
N LYS A 134 0.78 28.93 -1.03
CA LYS A 134 0.68 28.40 -2.40
C LYS A 134 1.44 27.08 -2.54
N GLY A 135 1.00 26.26 -3.49
CA GLY A 135 1.60 24.97 -3.81
C GLY A 135 0.54 23.95 -4.21
N THR A 136 1.00 22.75 -4.53
CA THR A 136 0.15 21.62 -4.91
C THR A 136 0.36 20.47 -3.94
N VAL A 137 -0.74 19.91 -3.45
CA VAL A 137 -0.74 18.67 -2.67
C VAL A 137 -1.25 17.54 -3.57
N LYS A 138 -0.46 16.48 -3.71
CA LYS A 138 -0.86 15.25 -4.37
C LYS A 138 -0.92 14.12 -3.36
N PHE A 139 -2.01 13.36 -3.37
CA PHE A 139 -2.08 12.08 -2.69
C PHE A 139 -2.08 10.96 -3.74
N PHE A 140 -1.18 9.99 -3.56
CA PHE A 140 -1.05 8.82 -4.41
C PHE A 140 -1.65 7.63 -3.67
N GLY A 141 -2.83 7.18 -4.11
CA GLY A 141 -3.44 5.94 -3.64
C GLY A 141 -2.84 4.76 -4.40
N THR A 142 -1.98 4.00 -3.74
CA THR A 142 -1.15 2.97 -4.38
C THR A 142 -1.64 1.56 -4.01
N PRO A 143 -2.11 0.76 -4.97
CA PRO A 143 -2.54 -0.61 -4.73
C PRO A 143 -1.37 -1.59 -4.71
N ALA A 144 -1.65 -2.80 -4.27
CA ALA A 144 -0.82 -3.98 -4.48
C ALA A 144 0.67 -3.81 -4.15
N GLU A 145 0.97 -3.27 -2.97
CA GLU A 145 2.33 -3.14 -2.48
C GLU A 145 2.94 -4.53 -2.27
N GLU A 146 2.21 -5.41 -1.57
CA GLU A 146 2.72 -6.68 -1.06
C GLU A 146 2.99 -7.73 -2.15
N ASN A 147 2.19 -7.70 -3.23
CA ASN A 147 2.16 -8.79 -4.19
C ASN A 147 2.64 -8.41 -5.59
N TYR A 148 2.48 -7.14 -6.00
CA TYR A 148 2.66 -6.75 -7.40
C TYR A 148 3.40 -5.44 -7.61
N ASN A 149 3.93 -4.81 -6.56
CA ASN A 149 4.70 -3.57 -6.64
C ASN A 149 3.96 -2.45 -7.40
N GLY A 150 2.68 -2.19 -7.08
CA GLY A 150 1.84 -1.24 -7.84
C GLY A 150 2.49 0.14 -8.06
N LYS A 151 3.25 0.64 -7.08
CA LYS A 151 3.99 1.91 -7.19
C LYS A 151 4.97 1.94 -8.37
N VAL A 152 5.61 0.83 -8.71
CA VAL A 152 6.57 0.76 -9.81
C VAL A 152 5.89 1.10 -11.14
N TYR A 153 4.66 0.64 -11.35
CA TYR A 153 3.85 0.98 -12.52
C TYR A 153 3.49 2.46 -12.52
N MET A 154 3.09 3.01 -11.37
CA MET A 154 2.79 4.44 -11.24
C MET A 154 4.00 5.35 -11.54
N VAL A 155 5.20 4.94 -11.08
CA VAL A 155 6.46 5.62 -11.40
C VAL A 155 6.77 5.51 -12.89
N ARG A 156 6.65 4.31 -13.47
CA ARG A 156 6.89 4.05 -14.89
C ARG A 156 6.01 4.93 -15.80
N GLU A 157 4.75 5.10 -15.45
CA GLU A 157 3.79 5.93 -16.19
C GLU A 157 3.97 7.44 -15.91
N GLY A 158 4.99 7.82 -15.14
CA GLY A 158 5.38 9.21 -14.93
C GLY A 158 4.51 9.99 -13.96
N LEU A 159 3.68 9.32 -13.14
CA LEU A 159 2.75 10.01 -12.22
C LEU A 159 3.48 10.86 -11.15
N PHE A 160 4.71 10.49 -10.84
CA PHE A 160 5.59 11.19 -9.91
C PHE A 160 6.48 12.25 -10.57
N LYS A 161 6.38 12.43 -11.90
CA LYS A 161 7.14 13.46 -12.59
C LYS A 161 6.74 14.84 -12.07
N ASP A 162 7.73 15.72 -11.91
CA ASP A 162 7.60 17.10 -11.43
C ASP A 162 7.07 17.24 -9.98
N VAL A 163 7.07 16.15 -9.20
CA VAL A 163 6.86 16.21 -7.74
C VAL A 163 8.18 16.60 -7.06
N ASP A 164 8.16 17.63 -6.22
CA ASP A 164 9.38 18.14 -5.59
C ASP A 164 9.75 17.34 -4.33
N ILE A 165 8.75 16.87 -3.58
CA ILE A 165 8.92 16.09 -2.35
C ILE A 165 7.83 15.03 -2.30
N VAL A 166 8.17 13.78 -1.95
CA VAL A 166 7.20 12.72 -1.65
C VAL A 166 7.41 12.24 -0.22
N LEU A 167 6.34 12.24 0.58
CA LEU A 167 6.33 11.75 1.95
C LEU A 167 5.51 10.46 2.04
N SER A 168 6.02 9.51 2.81
CA SER A 168 5.32 8.29 3.19
C SER A 168 5.67 7.96 4.63
N HIS A 169 4.85 7.14 5.25
CA HIS A 169 5.20 6.44 6.48
C HIS A 169 4.74 4.99 6.37
N HIS A 170 5.11 4.18 7.35
CA HIS A 170 4.57 2.83 7.47
C HIS A 170 4.11 2.63 8.91
N PRO A 171 2.89 2.12 9.16
CA PRO A 171 2.45 1.75 10.51
C PRO A 171 3.41 0.76 11.16
N SER A 172 3.67 0.96 12.45
CA SER A 172 4.59 0.14 13.24
C SER A 172 4.21 0.25 14.72
N GLN A 173 4.84 -0.56 15.59
CA GLN A 173 4.67 -0.46 17.04
C GLN A 173 5.22 0.84 17.66
N LEU A 174 6.04 1.60 16.93
CA LEU A 174 6.70 2.82 17.42
C LEU A 174 6.64 3.92 16.36
N ASN A 175 6.49 5.16 16.80
CA ASN A 175 6.63 6.34 15.95
C ASN A 175 8.10 6.77 15.92
N THR A 176 8.73 6.61 14.76
CA THR A 176 10.12 7.03 14.53
C THR A 176 10.29 7.62 13.14
N ALA A 177 11.23 8.55 12.99
CA ALA A 177 11.63 9.12 11.71
C ALA A 177 13.14 8.94 11.58
N GLY A 178 13.55 7.86 10.90
CA GLY A 178 14.94 7.52 10.66
C GLY A 178 15.37 7.83 9.23
N LEU A 179 16.68 8.01 9.04
CA LEU A 179 17.31 8.05 7.72
C LEU A 179 17.83 6.65 7.38
N SER A 180 16.93 5.75 6.99
CA SER A 180 17.27 4.39 6.56
C SER A 180 16.62 4.07 5.22
N SER A 181 17.30 3.26 4.41
CA SER A 181 16.71 2.68 3.20
C SER A 181 16.12 1.30 3.48
N CYS A 182 15.40 0.74 2.51
CA CYS A 182 14.89 -0.63 2.53
C CYS A 182 15.77 -1.56 1.68
N ASN A 183 15.61 -2.87 1.88
CA ASN A 183 16.27 -3.85 1.04
C ASN A 183 15.64 -3.88 -0.36
N ALA A 184 16.48 -4.01 -1.39
CA ALA A 184 15.99 -4.31 -2.73
C ALA A 184 15.50 -5.76 -2.78
N ILE A 185 14.33 -5.99 -3.39
CA ILE A 185 13.73 -7.31 -3.55
C ILE A 185 13.61 -7.62 -5.04
N THR A 186 13.93 -8.86 -5.42
CA THR A 186 13.64 -9.42 -6.75
C THR A 186 12.97 -10.77 -6.53
N SER A 187 11.85 -10.99 -7.21
CA SER A 187 11.13 -12.26 -7.17
C SER A 187 11.29 -12.99 -8.51
N VAL A 188 11.59 -14.29 -8.45
CA VAL A 188 11.78 -15.13 -9.63
C VAL A 188 10.94 -16.39 -9.48
N LYS A 189 10.26 -16.79 -10.55
CA LYS A 189 9.49 -18.03 -10.61
C LYS A 189 10.22 -19.04 -11.50
N PHE A 190 10.60 -20.18 -10.92
CA PHE A 190 11.24 -21.28 -11.62
C PHE A 190 10.22 -22.36 -11.97
N HIS A 191 10.30 -22.91 -13.19
CA HIS A 191 9.54 -24.07 -13.60
C HIS A 191 10.51 -25.20 -13.95
N PHE A 192 10.33 -26.35 -13.31
CA PHE A 192 11.12 -27.54 -13.53
C PHE A 192 10.32 -28.53 -14.35
N TYR A 193 10.90 -28.99 -15.46
CA TYR A 193 10.27 -29.96 -16.35
C TYR A 193 11.04 -31.27 -16.31
N GLY A 194 10.32 -32.33 -15.95
CA GLY A 194 10.83 -33.69 -15.85
C GLY A 194 10.22 -34.63 -16.88
N LYS A 195 10.47 -35.91 -16.70
CA LYS A 195 9.85 -37.00 -17.43
C LYS A 195 9.30 -38.02 -16.44
N SER A 196 8.00 -38.28 -16.49
CA SER A 196 7.35 -39.24 -15.60
C SER A 196 7.77 -40.68 -15.92
N SER A 197 7.92 -41.50 -14.88
CA SER A 197 8.11 -42.96 -14.97
C SER A 197 7.51 -43.65 -13.74
N HIS A 198 7.43 -44.99 -13.78
CA HIS A 198 7.03 -45.75 -12.59
C HIS A 198 8.18 -45.74 -11.57
N ALA A 199 7.98 -45.07 -10.44
CA ALA A 199 9.03 -44.79 -9.45
C ALA A 199 9.80 -46.04 -8.98
N ALA A 200 9.11 -47.16 -8.75
CA ALA A 200 9.73 -48.41 -8.31
C ALA A 200 10.09 -49.38 -9.46
N GLY A 201 9.57 -49.15 -10.66
CA GLY A 201 9.58 -50.16 -11.74
C GLY A 201 10.54 -49.84 -12.87
N SER A 202 10.71 -48.55 -13.17
CA SER A 202 11.65 -48.06 -14.18
C SER A 202 12.09 -46.62 -13.86
N PRO A 203 12.64 -46.35 -12.65
CA PRO A 203 13.07 -45.00 -12.27
C PRO A 203 14.05 -44.38 -13.27
N GLU A 204 14.93 -45.18 -13.86
CA GLU A 204 15.92 -44.79 -14.87
C GLU A 204 15.31 -44.25 -16.17
N MET A 205 14.05 -44.58 -16.44
CA MET A 205 13.32 -44.06 -17.60
C MET A 205 12.74 -42.66 -17.37
N GLY A 206 12.75 -42.19 -16.11
CA GLY A 206 12.23 -40.91 -15.68
C GLY A 206 13.31 -39.84 -15.51
N ARG A 207 12.86 -38.61 -15.30
CA ARG A 207 13.69 -37.47 -14.88
C ARG A 207 12.87 -36.67 -13.88
N SER A 208 13.21 -36.75 -12.60
CA SER A 208 12.42 -36.14 -11.54
C SER A 208 12.51 -34.61 -11.60
N ALA A 209 11.36 -33.95 -11.77
CA ALA A 209 11.28 -32.50 -11.59
C ALA A 209 11.41 -32.12 -10.11
N LEU A 210 10.98 -32.99 -9.20
CA LEU A 210 11.07 -32.77 -7.75
C LEU A 210 12.52 -32.73 -7.29
N ASP A 211 13.37 -33.66 -7.76
CA ASP A 211 14.79 -33.69 -7.39
C ASP A 211 15.47 -32.37 -7.79
N ALA A 212 15.11 -31.82 -8.96
CA ALA A 212 15.64 -30.52 -9.40
C ALA A 212 15.17 -29.36 -8.50
N VAL A 213 13.93 -29.39 -8.00
CA VAL A 213 13.42 -28.42 -7.02
C VAL A 213 14.18 -28.53 -5.71
N GLU A 214 14.38 -29.75 -5.20
CA GLU A 214 15.11 -30.01 -3.95
C GLU A 214 16.57 -29.56 -4.04
N LEU A 215 17.25 -29.89 -5.14
CA LEU A 215 18.63 -29.46 -5.41
C LEU A 215 18.76 -27.94 -5.49
N MET A 216 17.82 -27.26 -6.15
CA MET A 216 17.81 -25.79 -6.16
C MET A 216 17.65 -25.23 -4.75
N ASN A 217 16.67 -25.73 -3.98
CA ASN A 217 16.43 -25.26 -2.62
C ASN A 217 17.65 -25.46 -1.72
N ILE A 218 18.28 -26.63 -1.78
CA ILE A 218 19.53 -26.90 -1.06
C ILE A 218 20.61 -25.90 -1.52
N GLY A 219 20.87 -25.78 -2.82
CA GLY A 219 21.89 -24.89 -3.35
C GLY A 219 21.72 -23.43 -2.93
N VAL A 220 20.48 -22.92 -2.93
CA VAL A 220 20.17 -21.54 -2.50
C VAL A 220 20.38 -21.35 -1.01
N ASN A 221 20.06 -22.34 -0.16
CA ASN A 221 20.26 -22.24 1.29
C ASN A 221 21.74 -22.24 1.73
N TYR A 222 22.66 -22.70 0.88
CA TYR A 222 24.10 -22.73 1.15
C TYR A 222 24.88 -21.58 0.48
N LEU A 223 24.19 -20.62 -0.16
CA LEU A 223 24.78 -19.36 -0.63
C LEU A 223 24.77 -18.30 0.48
#